data_AF-A0A9R1XD35-F1
#
_entry.id   AF-A0A9R1XD35-F1
#
_cell.length_a   1.000
_cell.length_b   1.000
_cell.length_c   1.000
_cell.angle_alpha   90.00
_cell.angle_beta   90.00
_cell.angle_gamma   90.00
#
_symmetry.space_group_name_H-M   'P 1'
#
loop_
_entity.id
_entity.type
_entity.pdbx_description
1 polymer ?
#
loop_
_entity_poly.entity_id
_entity_poly.type
_entity_poly.pdbx_seq_one_letter_code
_entity_poly.pdbx_strand_id
1 'polypeptide(L)'
;MTFFLSLNEVEKARSMAERALRTINIREESEKMHVWVAYFNLENEYGFPPEDAVKYLEFEKSHGDEDRAKYVKAEALKFIKKF
;
A
#
# COMPACT_ATOMS: atom_id res chain seq x y z
N MET A 1 -10.03 -5.87 -5.35
CA MET A 1 -9.74 -6.25 -3.96
C MET A 1 -11.03 -6.44 -3.20
N THR A 2 -11.97 -5.49 -3.33
CA THR A 2 -13.28 -5.43 -2.68
C THR A 2 -14.08 -6.73 -2.67
N PHE A 3 -14.09 -7.49 -3.78
CA PHE A 3 -14.76 -8.79 -3.85
C PHE A 3 -14.22 -9.79 -2.81
N PHE A 4 -12.90 -9.99 -2.75
CA PHE A 4 -12.28 -10.90 -1.79
C PHE A 4 -12.44 -10.41 -0.35
N LEU A 5 -12.39 -9.10 -0.12
CA LEU A 5 -12.65 -8.50 1.19
C LEU A 5 -14.09 -8.77 1.66
N SER A 6 -15.09 -8.70 0.78
CA SER A 6 -16.49 -9.01 1.12
C SER A 6 -16.71 -10.48 1.52
N LEU A 7 -15.79 -11.37 1.14
CA LEU A 7 -15.78 -12.78 1.51
C LEU A 7 -14.85 -13.09 2.70
N ASN A 8 -14.28 -12.05 3.32
CA ASN A 8 -13.27 -12.15 4.37
C ASN A 8 -12.00 -12.93 3.93
N GLU A 9 -11.71 -12.96 2.62
CA GLU A 9 -10.54 -13.63 2.03
C GLU A 9 -9.37 -12.65 1.87
N VAL A 10 -8.85 -12.15 2.99
CA VAL A 10 -7.82 -11.10 3.05
C VAL A 10 -6.54 -11.50 2.29
N GLU A 11 -6.07 -12.74 2.44
CA GLU A 11 -4.87 -13.23 1.74
C GLU A 11 -5.02 -13.22 0.21
N LYS A 12 -6.23 -13.51 -0.31
CA LYS A 12 -6.47 -13.44 -1.75
C LYS A 12 -6.51 -12.00 -2.24
N ALA A 13 -7.06 -11.09 -1.44
CA ALA A 13 -7.04 -9.66 -1.74
C ALA A 13 -5.61 -9.10 -1.75
N ARG A 14 -4.75 -9.54 -0.81
CA ARG A 14 -3.31 -9.26 -0.77
C ARG A 14 -2.60 -9.76 -2.03
N SER A 15 -2.75 -11.05 -2.35
CA SER A 15 -2.17 -11.64 -3.56
C SER A 15 -2.62 -10.91 -4.84
N MET A 16 -3.88 -10.46 -4.88
CA MET A 16 -4.40 -9.70 -6.02
C MET A 16 -3.70 -8.33 -6.17
N ALA A 17 -3.45 -7.61 -5.06
CA ALA A 17 -2.72 -6.34 -5.07
C ALA A 17 -1.26 -6.52 -5.48
N GLU A 18 -0.56 -7.51 -4.93
CA GLU A 18 0.84 -7.81 -5.28
C GLU A 18 1.02 -8.14 -6.76
N ARG A 19 0.12 -8.96 -7.33
CA ARG A 19 0.14 -9.25 -8.78
C ARG A 19 -0.10 -8.00 -9.61
N ALA A 20 -1.06 -7.17 -9.23
CA ALA A 20 -1.33 -5.92 -9.93
C ALA A 20 -0.10 -5.00 -9.93
N LEU A 21 0.58 -4.84 -8.78
CA LEU A 21 1.80 -4.04 -8.67
C LEU A 21 2.97 -4.56 -9.52
N ARG A 22 3.05 -5.88 -9.73
CA ARG A 22 4.06 -6.51 -10.62
C ARG A 22 3.73 -6.37 -12.11
N THR A 23 2.45 -6.22 -12.44
CA THR A 23 1.97 -6.29 -13.84
C THR A 23 1.69 -4.92 -14.45
N ILE A 24 1.29 -3.93 -13.64
CA ILE A 24 1.04 -2.56 -14.09
C ILE A 24 2.34 -1.98 -14.65
N ASN A 25 2.25 -1.41 -15.86
CA ASN A 25 3.37 -0.75 -16.52
C ASN A 25 3.88 0.40 -15.65
N ILE A 26 5.20 0.55 -15.55
CA ILE A 26 5.82 1.60 -14.75
C ILE A 26 5.41 3.02 -15.18
N ARG A 27 5.04 3.21 -16.46
CA ARG A 27 4.55 4.50 -16.98
C ARG A 27 3.12 4.83 -16.54
N GLU A 28 2.37 3.85 -16.07
CA GLU A 28 1.00 4.02 -15.53
C GLU A 28 1.08 4.34 -14.03
N GLU A 29 1.72 5.46 -13.71
CA GLU A 29 2.03 5.85 -12.32
C GLU A 29 0.76 6.01 -11.47
N SER A 30 -0.31 6.59 -12.04
CA SER A 30 -1.60 6.78 -11.38
C SER A 30 -2.27 5.45 -11.04
N GLU A 31 -2.29 4.50 -11.98
CA GLU A 31 -2.87 3.17 -11.75
C GLU A 31 -2.09 2.40 -10.69
N LYS A 32 -0.75 2.47 -10.76
CA LYS A 32 0.12 1.85 -9.75
C LYS A 32 -0.11 2.48 -8.38
N MET A 33 -0.30 3.80 -8.31
CA MET A 33 -0.62 4.52 -7.08
C MET A 33 -1.98 4.08 -6.51
N HIS A 34 -3.02 3.97 -7.33
CA HIS A 34 -4.34 3.52 -6.89
C HIS A 34 -4.29 2.13 -6.25
N VAL A 35 -3.53 1.20 -6.83
CA VAL A 35 -3.35 -0.14 -6.26
C VAL A 35 -2.61 -0.09 -4.92
N TRP A 36 -1.58 0.74 -4.79
CA TRP A 36 -0.89 0.92 -3.51
C TRP A 36 -1.81 1.46 -2.43
N VAL A 37 -2.61 2.50 -2.72
CA VAL A 37 -3.58 3.05 -1.77
C VAL A 37 -4.58 1.97 -1.33
N ALA A 38 -5.14 1.21 -2.28
CA ALA A 38 -6.05 0.13 -1.96
C ALA A 38 -5.38 -0.97 -1.12
N TYR A 39 -4.11 -1.28 -1.40
CA TYR A 39 -3.33 -2.27 -0.65
C TYR A 39 -3.06 -1.82 0.79
N PHE A 40 -2.63 -0.58 0.99
CA PHE A 40 -2.44 -0.03 2.34
C PHE A 40 -3.75 0.05 3.12
N ASN A 41 -4.86 0.42 2.49
CA ASN A 41 -6.16 0.43 3.15
C ASN A 41 -6.58 -0.98 3.61
N LEU A 42 -6.34 -2.00 2.78
CA LEU A 42 -6.56 -3.39 3.14
C LEU A 42 -5.69 -3.79 4.34
N GLU A 43 -4.40 -3.50 4.31
CA GLU A 43 -3.50 -3.87 5.40
C GLU A 43 -3.81 -3.11 6.69
N ASN A 44 -4.27 -1.87 6.60
CA ASN A 44 -4.75 -1.08 7.74
C ASN A 44 -5.96 -1.76 8.41
N GLU A 45 -6.86 -2.33 7.63
CA GLU A 45 -8.11 -2.88 8.13
C GLU A 45 -7.96 -4.35 8.59
N TYR A 46 -7.02 -5.09 8.00
CA TYR A 46 -6.94 -6.55 8.16
C TYR A 46 -5.53 -7.12 8.40
N GLY A 47 -4.46 -6.33 8.39
CA GLY A 47 -3.10 -6.82 8.14
C GLY A 47 -1.97 -6.38 9.08
N PHE A 48 -1.56 -5.10 9.08
CA PHE A 48 -0.24 -4.70 9.60
C PHE A 48 -0.27 -3.97 10.96
N PRO A 49 0.61 -4.35 11.90
CA PRO A 49 1.04 -3.46 12.96
C PRO A 49 1.71 -2.21 12.35
N PRO A 50 1.61 -1.03 12.99
CA PRO A 50 2.20 0.22 12.50
C PRO A 50 3.69 0.15 12.12
N GLU A 51 4.42 -0.77 12.73
CA GLU A 51 5.86 -0.96 12.58
C GLU A 51 6.26 -1.44 11.16
N ASP A 52 5.44 -2.28 10.53
CA ASP A 52 5.76 -2.83 9.21
C ASP A 52 5.41 -1.86 8.07
N ALA A 53 4.47 -0.93 8.30
CA ALA A 53 4.23 0.19 7.39
C ALA A 53 5.48 1.09 7.26
N VAL A 54 6.30 1.19 8.31
CA VAL A 54 7.55 1.95 8.30
C VAL A 54 8.61 1.32 7.38
N LYS A 55 8.70 -0.02 7.31
CA LYS A 55 9.63 -0.70 6.40
C LYS A 55 9.31 -0.42 4.92
N TYR A 56 8.02 -0.32 4.57
CA TYR A 56 7.61 0.04 3.21
C TYR A 56 8.01 1.49 2.84
N LEU A 57 7.98 2.42 3.80
CA LEU A 57 8.48 3.79 3.60
C LEU A 57 9.99 3.81 3.30
N GLU A 58 10.75 2.99 4.01
CA GLU A 58 12.20 2.85 3.80
C GLU A 58 12.50 2.21 2.43
N PHE A 59 11.69 1.24 2.01
CA PHE A 59 11.78 0.64 0.68
C PHE A 59 11.53 1.66 -0.44
N GLU A 60 10.46 2.45 -0.39
CA GLU A 60 10.17 3.45 -1.43
C GLU A 60 11.22 4.57 -1.47
N LYS A 61 11.74 4.99 -0.31
CA LYS A 61 12.87 5.94 -0.24
C LYS A 61 14.12 5.45 -0.97
N SER A 62 14.38 4.14 -0.95
CA SER A 62 15.56 3.56 -1.61
C SER A 62 15.35 3.33 -3.12
N HIS A 63 14.11 3.26 -3.60
CA HIS A 63 13.79 2.95 -5.00
C HIS A 63 13.36 4.16 -5.85
N GLY A 64 13.27 5.36 -5.26
CA GLY A 64 13.64 6.58 -5.97
C GLY A 64 12.51 7.46 -6.51
N ASP A 65 11.56 7.85 -5.66
CA ASP A 65 10.79 9.08 -5.87
C ASP A 65 10.62 9.75 -4.50
N GLU A 66 11.36 10.84 -4.30
CA GLU A 66 11.42 11.54 -3.02
C GLU A 66 10.08 12.21 -2.67
N ASP A 67 9.30 12.61 -3.68
CA ASP A 67 7.99 13.24 -3.51
C ASP A 67 6.93 12.18 -3.20
N ARG A 68 7.00 11.02 -3.86
CA ARG A 68 6.20 9.84 -3.51
C ARG A 68 6.51 9.34 -2.11
N ALA A 69 7.79 9.24 -1.74
CA ALA A 69 8.20 8.83 -0.41
C ALA A 69 7.72 9.82 0.66
N LYS A 70 7.76 11.13 0.40
CA LYS A 70 7.17 12.16 1.27
C LYS A 70 5.65 12.01 1.40
N TYR A 71 4.94 11.74 0.30
CA TYR A 71 3.49 11.51 0.31
C TYR A 71 3.11 10.28 1.15
N VAL A 72 3.74 9.13 0.87
CA VAL A 72 3.48 7.89 1.63
C VAL A 72 3.86 8.08 3.10
N LYS A 73 4.96 8.80 3.39
CA LYS A 73 5.38 9.12 4.77
C LYS A 73 4.38 10.06 5.47
N ALA A 74 3.85 11.06 4.78
CA ALA A 74 2.85 11.96 5.35
C ALA A 74 1.55 11.22 5.68
N GLU A 75 1.10 10.33 4.79
CA GLU A 75 -0.10 9.53 5.02
C GLU A 75 0.10 8.49 6.14
N ALA A 76 1.27 7.86 6.20
CA ALA A 76 1.65 6.97 7.31
C ALA A 76 1.84 7.70 8.65
N LEU A 77 2.30 8.97 8.66
CA LEU A 77 2.40 9.76 9.88
C LEU A 77 1.03 10.24 10.41
N LYS A 78 0.08 10.54 9.50
CA LYS A 78 -1.32 10.76 9.90
C LYS A 78 -1.91 9.52 10.57
N PHE A 79 -1.48 8.34 10.14
CA PHE A 79 -1.86 7.05 10.71
C PHE A 79 -1.30 6.83 12.13
N ILE A 80 -0.04 7.19 12.42
CA ILE A 80 0.54 7.09 13.79
C ILE A 80 -0.14 8.04 14.78
N LYS A 81 -0.57 9.23 14.33
CA LYS A 81 -1.18 10.26 15.19
C LYS A 81 -2.66 10.04 15.48
N LYS A 82 -3.28 9.00 14.92
CA LYS A 82 -4.73 8.72 15.09
C LYS A 82 -5.04 7.86 16.33
N PHE A 83 -4.01 7.47 17.09
CA PHE A 83 -4.10 6.81 18.39
C PHE A 83 -3.26 7.57 19.43
#